data_AF-G4YDY0-F1
#
_entry.id   AF-G4YDY0-F1
#
_cell.length_a   1.000
_cell.length_b   1.000
_cell.length_c   1.000
_cell.angle_alpha   90.00
_cell.angle_beta   90.00
_cell.angle_gamma   90.00
#
_symmetry.space_group_name_H-M   'P 1'
#
loop_
_entity.id
_entity.type
_entity.pdbx_description
1 polymer ?
#
loop_
_entity_poly.entity_id
_entity_poly.type
_entity_poly.pdbx_seq_one_letter_code
_entity_poly.pdbx_strand_id
1 'polypeptide(L)'
;EVRDKLEDKVVAAGNNGFDQGYLSFLRDSVLEYEDIFRIDLGADPPADIAPLRIKLIEGAKPFRARSHRYAPAQRNFLREYTKRPELMGFIRQNNQSHWACAAVPVAKP
;
A
#
# COMPACT_ATOMS: atom_id res chain seq x y z
N GLU A 1 -4.47 -8.31 -16.59
CA GLU A 1 -5.12 -7.30 -15.72
C GLU A 1 -4.45 -5.94 -15.80
N VAL A 2 -3.19 -5.78 -15.33
CA VAL A 2 -2.46 -4.48 -15.44
C VAL A 2 -2.30 -4.09 -16.90
N ARG A 3 -1.74 -4.95 -17.76
CA ARG A 3 -1.70 -4.75 -19.22
C ARG A 3 -3.02 -4.25 -19.80
N ASP A 4 -4.12 -4.96 -19.54
CA ASP A 4 -5.44 -4.64 -20.10
C ASP A 4 -5.88 -3.23 -19.66
N LYS A 5 -5.63 -2.87 -18.39
CA LYS A 5 -5.88 -1.51 -17.89
C LYS A 5 -4.98 -0.47 -18.53
N LEU A 6 -3.73 -0.79 -18.81
CA LEU A 6 -2.83 0.14 -19.50
C LEU A 6 -3.29 0.39 -20.94
N GLU A 7 -3.73 -0.65 -21.65
CA GLU A 7 -4.32 -0.52 -22.98
C GLU A 7 -5.57 0.37 -22.95
N ASP A 8 -6.49 0.14 -22.01
CA ASP A 8 -7.67 1.00 -21.80
C ASP A 8 -7.28 2.47 -21.57
N LYS A 9 -6.19 2.70 -20.82
CA LYS A 9 -5.69 4.06 -20.51
C LYS A 9 -5.07 4.74 -21.71
N VAL A 10 -4.38 4.01 -22.58
CA VAL A 10 -3.83 4.55 -23.84
C VAL A 10 -4.96 4.98 -24.78
N VAL A 11 -6.00 4.14 -24.93
CA VAL A 11 -7.19 4.49 -25.72
C VAL A 11 -7.88 5.72 -25.14
N ALA A 12 -8.05 5.78 -23.82
CA ALA A 12 -8.63 6.93 -23.15
C ALA A 12 -7.79 8.20 -23.35
N ALA A 13 -6.46 8.10 -23.36
CA ALA A 13 -5.58 9.25 -23.62
C ALA A 13 -5.83 9.84 -25.02
N GLY A 14 -5.92 8.99 -26.05
CA GLY A 14 -6.26 9.43 -27.41
C GLY A 14 -7.63 10.12 -27.48
N ASN A 15 -8.64 9.53 -26.84
CA ASN A 15 -9.99 10.11 -26.79
C ASN A 15 -10.04 11.45 -26.03
N ASN A 16 -9.12 11.66 -25.09
CA ASN A 16 -8.97 12.90 -24.32
C ASN A 16 -8.06 13.93 -24.99
N GLY A 17 -7.71 13.74 -26.28
CA GLY A 17 -6.98 14.73 -27.07
C GLY A 17 -5.46 14.58 -27.06
N PHE A 18 -4.92 13.43 -26.62
CA PHE A 18 -3.51 13.12 -26.84
C PHE A 18 -3.21 13.00 -28.35
N ASP A 19 -2.02 13.44 -28.77
CA ASP A 19 -1.62 13.43 -30.17
C ASP A 19 -1.58 12.00 -30.74
N GLN A 20 -2.40 11.77 -31.76
CA GLN A 20 -2.55 10.48 -32.43
C GLN A 20 -1.24 9.99 -33.05
N GLY A 21 -0.36 10.90 -33.48
CA GLY A 21 0.96 10.55 -34.02
C GLY A 21 1.91 9.91 -33.01
N TYR A 22 1.66 10.12 -31.71
CA TYR A 22 2.47 9.57 -30.62
C TYR A 22 1.78 8.43 -29.85
N LEU A 23 0.55 8.05 -30.21
CA LEU A 23 -0.18 7.02 -29.45
C LEU A 23 0.49 5.65 -29.50
N SER A 24 1.07 5.28 -30.64
CA SER A 24 1.86 4.03 -30.74
C SER A 24 3.06 4.06 -29.81
N PHE A 25 3.81 5.17 -29.82
CA PHE A 25 4.96 5.36 -28.94
C PHE A 25 4.56 5.33 -27.46
N LEU A 26 3.46 5.99 -27.09
CA LEU A 26 2.93 5.96 -25.72
C LEU A 26 2.56 4.53 -25.30
N ARG A 27 1.87 3.79 -26.17
CA ARG A 27 1.50 2.40 -25.94
C ARG A 27 2.73 1.54 -25.69
N ASP A 28 3.70 1.60 -26.59
CA ASP A 28 4.91 0.79 -26.51
C ASP A 28 5.68 1.12 -25.23
N SER A 29 5.82 2.41 -24.89
CA SER A 29 6.50 2.85 -23.67
C SER A 29 5.81 2.33 -22.39
N VAL A 30 4.48 2.46 -22.31
CA VAL A 30 3.74 2.05 -21.11
C VAL A 30 3.74 0.53 -20.94
N LEU A 31 3.70 -0.23 -22.03
CA LEU A 31 3.77 -1.69 -21.99
C LEU A 31 5.19 -2.22 -21.75
N GLU A 32 6.22 -1.49 -22.19
CA GLU A 32 7.63 -1.80 -21.88
C GLU A 32 7.86 -1.76 -20.36
N TYR A 33 7.30 -0.75 -19.68
CA TYR A 33 7.40 -0.57 -18.23
C TYR A 33 6.13 -1.01 -17.48
N GLU A 34 5.44 -2.05 -17.97
CA GLU A 34 4.21 -2.57 -17.36
C GLU A 34 4.40 -2.91 -15.87
N ASP A 35 5.59 -3.38 -15.51
CA ASP A 35 5.98 -3.79 -14.17
C ASP A 35 6.14 -2.63 -13.18
N ILE A 36 6.12 -1.36 -13.63
CA ILE A 36 6.08 -0.18 -12.76
C ILE A 36 4.66 0.09 -12.26
N PHE A 37 3.65 -0.30 -13.02
CA PHE A 37 2.26 0.01 -12.71
C PHE A 37 1.61 -1.05 -11.81
N ARG A 38 0.72 -0.60 -10.93
CA ARG A 38 -0.01 -1.45 -9.98
C ARG A 38 -1.47 -1.01 -9.92
N ILE A 39 -2.39 -1.98 -9.95
CA ILE A 39 -3.83 -1.74 -9.70
C ILE A 39 -4.10 -1.72 -8.19
N ASP A 40 -3.48 -2.67 -7.49
CA ASP A 40 -3.51 -2.80 -6.05
C ASP A 40 -2.09 -2.86 -5.48
N LEU A 41 -1.97 -2.64 -4.17
CA LEU A 41 -0.76 -2.91 -3.42
C LEU A 41 -0.29 -4.36 -3.65
N GLY A 42 0.90 -4.52 -4.19
CA GLY A 42 1.59 -5.80 -4.41
C GLY A 42 2.59 -6.13 -3.30
N ALA A 43 3.11 -7.35 -3.30
CA ALA A 43 4.18 -7.79 -2.39
C ALA A 43 5.58 -7.48 -2.97
N ASP A 44 5.77 -6.25 -3.47
CA ASP A 44 7.04 -5.83 -4.05
C ASP A 44 8.15 -5.80 -2.97
N PRO A 45 9.40 -6.17 -3.31
CA PRO A 45 10.49 -6.08 -2.35
C PRO A 45 10.68 -4.62 -1.89
N PRO A 46 11.17 -4.40 -0.66
CA PRO A 46 11.54 -3.06 -0.22
C PRO A 46 12.61 -2.50 -1.16
N ALA A 47 12.66 -1.17 -1.29
CA ALA A 47 13.71 -0.50 -2.01
C ALA A 47 15.10 -0.93 -1.47
N ASP A 48 16.08 -1.06 -2.37
CA ASP A 48 17.46 -1.42 -2.04
C ASP A 48 18.20 -0.24 -1.38
N ILE A 49 17.78 0.08 -0.17
CA ILE A 49 18.33 1.13 0.68
C ILE A 49 18.44 0.64 2.11
N ALA A 50 19.31 1.27 2.88
CA ALA A 50 19.47 0.96 4.29
C ALA A 50 18.11 1.11 5.02
N PRO A 51 17.74 0.15 5.90
CA PRO A 51 16.51 0.24 6.67
C PRO A 51 16.44 1.51 7.51
N LEU A 52 15.25 2.12 7.58
CA LEU A 52 15.00 3.27 8.44
C LEU A 52 15.27 2.92 9.91
N ARG A 53 16.16 3.68 10.56
CA ARG A 53 16.44 3.56 12.00
C ARG A 53 15.80 4.71 12.76
N ILE A 54 14.85 4.39 13.63
CA ILE A 54 14.18 5.39 14.49
C ILE A 54 15.04 5.63 15.73
N LYS A 55 15.51 6.88 15.92
CA LYS A 55 16.18 7.32 17.16
C LYS A 55 15.14 7.98 18.07
N LEU A 56 14.96 7.43 19.25
CA LEU A 56 14.09 8.04 20.26
C LEU A 56 14.75 9.29 20.85
N ILE A 57 13.93 10.27 21.23
CA ILE A 57 14.40 11.42 22.01
C ILE A 57 14.92 10.96 23.38
N GLU A 58 15.82 11.74 23.96
CA GLU A 58 16.34 11.47 25.29
C GLU A 58 15.21 11.43 26.33
N GLY A 59 15.25 10.44 27.22
CA GLY A 59 14.22 10.25 28.25
C GLY A 59 12.89 9.65 27.77
N ALA A 60 12.77 9.25 26.50
CA ALA A 60 11.56 8.58 26.00
C ALA A 60 11.30 7.28 26.78
N LYS A 61 10.05 7.12 27.26
CA LYS A 61 9.61 5.93 28.00
C LYS A 61 8.60 5.13 27.18
N PRO A 62 8.66 3.79 27.20
CA PRO A 62 7.68 2.97 26.50
C PRO A 62 6.24 3.25 26.93
N PHE A 63 5.35 3.32 25.95
CA PHE A 63 3.92 3.43 26.17
C PHE A 63 3.19 2.24 25.55
N ARG A 64 2.45 1.49 26.38
CA ARG A 64 1.60 0.39 25.93
C ARG A 64 0.15 0.68 26.27
N ALA A 65 -0.63 1.05 25.25
CA ALA A 65 -2.06 1.23 25.39
C ALA A 65 -2.73 -0.06 25.88
N ARG A 66 -3.77 0.09 26.72
CA ARG A 66 -4.64 -1.03 27.11
C ARG A 66 -5.41 -1.53 25.88
N SER A 67 -5.79 -2.81 25.90
CA SER A 67 -6.60 -3.39 24.82
C SER A 67 -7.89 -2.59 24.62
N HIS A 68 -8.10 -2.07 23.41
CA HIS A 68 -9.31 -1.38 23.03
C HIS A 68 -10.47 -2.36 22.79
N ARG A 69 -11.68 -1.98 23.20
CA ARG A 69 -12.91 -2.70 22.84
C ARG A 69 -13.43 -2.12 21.52
N TYR A 70 -13.35 -2.92 20.46
CA TYR A 70 -13.92 -2.58 19.15
C TYR A 70 -15.32 -3.17 18.99
N ALA A 71 -16.20 -2.41 18.33
CA ALA A 71 -17.48 -2.93 17.86
C ALA A 71 -17.26 -4.10 16.88
N PRO A 72 -18.22 -5.03 16.71
CA PRO A 72 -18.04 -6.22 15.88
C PRO A 72 -17.59 -5.91 14.44
N ALA A 73 -18.22 -4.94 13.77
CA ALA A 73 -17.87 -4.54 12.41
C ALA A 73 -16.42 -4.01 12.31
N GLN A 74 -16.01 -3.16 13.26
CA GLN A 74 -14.65 -2.61 13.33
C GLN A 74 -13.59 -3.69 13.57
N ARG A 75 -13.88 -4.65 14.45
CA ARG A 75 -13.00 -5.77 14.73
C ARG A 75 -12.81 -6.66 13.50
N ASN A 76 -13.91 -6.98 12.82
CA ASN A 76 -13.88 -7.78 11.61
C ASN A 76 -13.10 -7.07 10.51
N PHE A 77 -13.33 -5.76 10.32
CA PHE A 77 -12.54 -4.96 9.40
C PHE A 77 -11.05 -5.02 9.71
N LEU A 78 -10.63 -4.74 10.95
CA LEU A 78 -9.20 -4.79 11.32
C LEU A 78 -8.60 -6.18 11.07
N ARG A 79 -9.33 -7.24 11.41
CA ARG A 79 -8.86 -8.62 11.21
C ARG A 79 -8.69 -8.95 9.73
N GLU A 80 -9.68 -8.63 8.89
CA GLU A 80 -9.58 -8.91 7.46
C GLU A 80 -8.55 -8.01 6.77
N TYR A 81 -8.51 -6.73 7.15
CA TYR A 81 -7.57 -5.76 6.59
C TYR A 81 -6.12 -6.13 6.88
N THR A 82 -5.81 -6.65 8.07
CA THR A 82 -4.43 -7.00 8.46
C THR A 82 -3.89 -8.27 7.82
N LYS A 83 -4.75 -9.20 7.36
CA LYS A 83 -4.33 -10.44 6.69
C LYS A 83 -3.48 -10.16 5.45
N ARG A 84 -3.88 -9.20 4.61
CA ARG A 84 -3.19 -8.91 3.33
C ARG A 84 -1.79 -8.32 3.58
N PRO A 85 -1.60 -7.26 4.38
CA PRO A 85 -0.27 -6.76 4.75
C PRO A 85 0.59 -7.78 5.50
N GLU A 86 -0.01 -8.67 6.30
CA GLU A 86 0.73 -9.75 6.98
C GLU A 86 1.26 -10.78 5.98
N LEU A 87 0.42 -11.23 5.04
CA LEU A 87 0.82 -12.13 3.95
C LEU A 87 1.91 -11.51 3.07
N MET A 88 1.85 -10.20 2.84
CA MET A 88 2.86 -9.43 2.08
C MET A 88 4.15 -9.17 2.87
N GLY A 89 4.20 -9.50 4.17
CA GLY A 89 5.37 -9.27 5.02
C GLY A 89 5.55 -7.81 5.49
N PHE A 90 4.56 -6.93 5.27
CA PHE A 90 4.62 -5.53 5.69
C PHE A 90 4.40 -5.34 7.18
N ILE A 91 3.67 -6.26 7.80
CA ILE A 91 3.48 -6.31 9.25
C ILE A 91 3.83 -7.69 9.78
N ARG A 92 4.17 -7.76 11.07
CA ARG A 92 4.41 -9.02 11.78
C ARG A 92 3.84 -8.96 13.18
N GLN A 93 3.46 -10.11 13.71
CA GLN A 93 3.08 -10.21 15.12
C GLN A 93 4.30 -9.96 16.02
N ASN A 94 4.13 -9.06 17.01
CA ASN A 94 5.15 -8.79 18.03
C ASN A 94 4.50 -8.63 19.42
N ASN A 95 4.31 -9.75 20.11
CA ASN A 95 3.68 -9.76 21.44
C ASN A 95 4.59 -9.16 22.54
N GLN A 96 5.90 -9.08 22.28
CA GLN A 96 6.92 -8.59 23.21
C GLN A 96 7.11 -7.07 23.16
N SER A 97 6.42 -6.36 22.26
CA SER A 97 6.58 -4.91 22.16
C SER A 97 6.21 -4.20 23.46
N HIS A 98 7.11 -3.37 23.97
CA HIS A 98 6.82 -2.44 25.06
C HIS A 98 6.05 -1.19 24.59
N TRP A 99 5.90 -1.04 23.26
CA TRP A 99 5.20 0.06 22.63
C TRP A 99 3.93 -0.45 21.93
N ALA A 100 2.78 0.14 22.25
CA ALA A 100 1.53 -0.15 21.54
C ALA A 100 0.57 1.04 21.63
N CYS A 101 -0.17 1.29 20.55
CA CYS A 101 -1.28 2.23 20.50
C CYS A 101 -2.52 1.53 19.94
N ALA A 102 -3.69 2.13 20.12
CA ALA A 102 -4.93 1.62 19.54
C ALA A 102 -4.97 1.90 18.03
N ALA A 103 -5.42 0.93 17.24
CA ALA A 103 -5.80 1.15 15.85
C ALA A 103 -7.18 1.82 15.80
N VAL A 104 -7.39 2.77 14.90
CA VAL A 104 -8.68 3.45 14.70
C VAL A 104 -9.16 3.16 13.28
N PRO A 105 -10.19 2.31 13.10
CA PRO A 105 -10.80 2.09 11.79
C PRO A 105 -11.55 3.35 11.34
N VAL A 106 -11.22 3.84 10.16
CA VAL A 106 -11.85 5.02 9.56
C VAL A 106 -12.39 4.64 8.19
N ALA A 107 -13.65 4.99 7.92
CA ALA A 107 -14.22 4.86 6.59
C ALA A 107 -13.59 5.90 5.66
N LYS A 108 -13.09 5.46 4.51
CA LYS A 108 -12.61 6.39 3.47
C LYS A 108 -13.83 6.93 2.70
N PRO A 109 -13.85 8.23 2.37
CA PRO A 109 -14.89 8.84 1.54
C PRO A 109 -14.85 8.32 0.10
#